data_AF-A0A538QUS7-F1
#
_entry.id   AF-A0A538QUS7-F1
#
_cell.length_a   1.000
_cell.length_b   1.000
_cell.length_c   1.000
_cell.angle_alpha   90.00
_cell.angle_beta   90.00
_cell.angle_gamma   90.00
#
_symmetry.space_group_name_H-M   'P 1'
#
loop_
_entity.id
_entity.type
_entity.pdbx_description
1 polymer ?
#
loop_
_entity_poly.entity_id
_entity_poly.type
_entity_poly.pdbx_seq_one_letter_code
_entity_poly.pdbx_strand_id
1 'polypeptide(L)'
;MKGYFAQVRRAGFDIGLSVGKLTTAMVDVLSQLPPGATLSKEVVMQHLGLLGQMSKTRDVNAAWNSAKRQVVREHPGRFCLDGKVLRSASAMKDRPQEKLSSAGHRKLAVLAAKEDMTPDALLGCLISSWRGVNK
;
A
#
# COMPACT_ATOMS: atom_id res chain seq x y z
N MET A 1 -25.91 -2.44 -12.94
CA MET A 1 -25.38 -1.06 -12.84
C MET A 1 -24.02 -0.79 -13.51
N LYS A 2 -23.12 -1.77 -13.75
CA LYS A 2 -21.77 -1.52 -14.31
C LYS A 2 -21.71 -0.88 -15.72
N GLY A 3 -22.77 -1.01 -16.54
CA GLY A 3 -22.79 -0.48 -17.92
C GLY A 3 -23.19 1.00 -18.05
N TYR A 4 -23.98 1.53 -17.10
CA TYR A 4 -24.54 2.88 -17.18
C TYR A 4 -23.45 3.95 -17.19
N PHE A 5 -22.49 3.85 -16.26
CA PHE A 5 -21.39 4.81 -16.15
C PHE A 5 -20.39 4.71 -17.31
N ALA A 6 -20.32 3.57 -18.01
CA ALA A 6 -19.54 3.45 -19.23
C ALA A 6 -20.23 4.14 -20.42
N GLN A 7 -21.56 4.05 -20.51
CA GLN A 7 -22.37 4.78 -21.50
C GLN A 7 -22.34 6.30 -21.27
N VAL A 8 -22.51 6.75 -20.03
CA VAL A 8 -22.46 8.20 -19.68
C VAL A 8 -21.10 8.82 -20.06
N ARG A 9 -20.00 8.10 -19.83
CA ARG A 9 -18.65 8.54 -20.25
C ARG A 9 -18.48 8.61 -21.77
N ARG A 10 -19.08 7.68 -22.52
CA ARG A 10 -19.08 7.71 -24.00
C ARG A 10 -19.97 8.81 -24.57
N ALA A 11 -20.99 9.24 -23.82
CA ALA A 11 -21.90 10.32 -24.20
C ALA A 11 -21.33 11.74 -23.95
N GLY A 12 -20.05 11.88 -23.61
CA GLY A 12 -19.41 13.18 -23.39
C GLY A 12 -19.67 13.81 -22.03
N PHE A 13 -20.44 13.16 -21.15
CA PHE A 13 -20.58 13.52 -19.73
C PHE A 13 -19.38 13.01 -18.92
N ASP A 14 -18.19 13.43 -19.31
CA ASP A 14 -16.99 13.27 -18.48
C ASP A 14 -17.13 14.30 -17.36
N ILE A 15 -17.66 13.90 -16.21
CA ILE A 15 -17.64 14.76 -15.02
C ILE A 15 -16.16 15.00 -14.75
N GLY A 16 -15.69 16.19 -15.11
CA GLY A 16 -14.29 16.62 -15.07
C GLY A 16 -13.74 16.65 -13.65
N LEU A 17 -13.56 15.47 -13.07
CA LEU A 17 -12.85 15.28 -11.83
C LEU A 17 -11.37 15.44 -12.15
N SER A 18 -10.85 16.63 -11.87
CA SER A 18 -9.43 16.88 -12.01
C SER A 18 -8.65 15.90 -11.15
N VAL A 19 -7.49 15.46 -11.65
CA VAL A 19 -6.57 14.58 -10.92
C VAL A 19 -6.26 15.15 -9.52
N GLY A 20 -6.23 16.47 -9.38
CA GLY A 20 -6.07 17.15 -8.09
C GLY A 20 -7.20 16.84 -7.10
N LYS A 21 -8.47 16.99 -7.50
CA LYS A 21 -9.63 16.66 -6.63
C LYS A 21 -9.63 15.18 -6.23
N LEU A 22 -9.28 14.30 -7.17
CA LEU A 22 -9.18 12.87 -6.89
C LEU A 22 -8.02 12.55 -5.94
N THR A 23 -6.90 13.29 -6.04
CA THR A 23 -5.76 13.15 -5.14
C THR A 23 -6.14 13.56 -3.71
N THR A 24 -6.77 14.72 -3.54
CA THR A 24 -7.23 15.18 -2.22
C THR A 24 -8.20 14.18 -1.59
N ALA A 25 -9.20 13.72 -2.35
CA ALA A 25 -10.15 12.72 -1.85
C ALA A 25 -9.46 11.40 -1.46
N MET A 26 -8.44 10.95 -2.21
CA MET A 26 -7.65 9.77 -1.84
C MET A 26 -6.85 9.98 -0.56
N VAL A 27 -6.28 11.17 -0.36
CA VAL A 27 -5.55 11.51 0.88
C VAL A 27 -6.49 11.53 2.08
N ASP A 28 -7.67 12.14 1.93
CA ASP A 28 -8.67 12.21 3.01
C ASP A 28 -9.12 10.81 3.46
N VAL A 29 -9.38 9.91 2.50
CA VAL A 29 -9.70 8.51 2.78
C VAL A 29 -8.54 7.83 3.52
N LEU A 30 -7.31 8.01 3.05
CA LEU A 30 -6.13 7.41 3.69
C LEU A 30 -5.96 7.89 5.15
N SER A 31 -6.21 9.17 5.42
CA SER A 31 -6.09 9.74 6.77
C SER A 31 -7.12 9.20 7.77
N GLN A 32 -8.31 8.83 7.26
CA GLN A 32 -9.41 8.24 8.04
C GLN A 32 -9.22 6.73 8.28
N LEU A 33 -8.35 6.05 7.53
CA LEU A 33 -8.13 4.61 7.73
C LEU A 33 -7.43 4.33 9.07
N PRO A 34 -7.86 3.26 9.78
CA PRO A 34 -7.25 2.89 11.04
C PRO A 34 -5.80 2.40 10.84
N PRO A 35 -4.92 2.60 11.84
CA PRO A 35 -3.57 2.05 11.80
C PRO A 35 -3.64 0.52 11.71
N GLY A 36 -3.02 -0.05 10.67
CA GLY A 36 -3.08 -1.50 10.38
C GLY A 36 -4.00 -1.89 9.22
N ALA A 37 -4.80 -0.96 8.69
CA ALA A 37 -5.59 -1.21 7.48
C ALA A 37 -4.71 -1.48 6.25
N THR A 38 -5.22 -2.28 5.33
CA THR A 38 -4.54 -2.59 4.06
C THR A 38 -4.56 -1.35 3.15
N LEU A 39 -3.42 -0.66 3.05
CA LEU A 39 -3.26 0.57 2.26
C LEU A 39 -3.08 0.26 0.76
N SER A 40 -4.14 -0.27 0.14
CA SER A 40 -4.18 -0.58 -1.29
C SER A 40 -5.03 0.42 -2.06
N LYS A 41 -4.72 0.57 -3.36
CA LYS A 41 -5.48 1.44 -4.27
C LYS A 41 -6.94 0.99 -4.34
N GLU A 42 -7.15 -0.31 -4.39
CA GLU A 42 -8.45 -0.95 -4.53
C GLU A 42 -9.35 -0.65 -3.33
N VAL A 43 -8.81 -0.73 -2.11
CA VAL A 43 -9.53 -0.38 -0.88
C VAL A 43 -9.88 1.11 -0.87
N VAL A 44 -8.94 1.99 -1.23
CA VAL A 44 -9.20 3.43 -1.29
C VAL A 44 -10.25 3.76 -2.36
N MET A 45 -10.21 3.08 -3.51
CA MET A 45 -11.22 3.22 -4.56
C MET A 45 -12.62 2.78 -4.13
N GLN A 46 -12.74 1.76 -3.27
CA GLN A 46 -14.03 1.35 -2.71
C GLN A 46 -14.61 2.45 -1.80
N HIS A 47 -13.78 3.08 -0.98
CA HIS A 47 -14.19 4.17 -0.09
C HIS A 47 -14.53 5.46 -0.85
N LEU A 48 -13.94 5.69 -2.03
CA LEU A 48 -14.32 6.80 -2.91
C LEU A 48 -15.71 6.64 -3.55
N GLY A 49 -16.31 5.45 -3.51
CA GLY A 49 -17.66 5.21 -4.03
C GLY A 49 -17.83 5.67 -5.48
N LEU A 50 -18.82 6.55 -5.71
CA LEU A 50 -19.18 7.03 -7.05
C LEU A 50 -18.04 7.82 -7.74
N LEU A 51 -17.24 8.57 -6.98
CA LEU A 51 -16.07 9.30 -7.48
C LEU A 51 -15.04 8.36 -8.11
N GLY A 52 -14.78 7.23 -7.46
CA GLY A 52 -13.88 6.21 -7.97
C GLY A 52 -14.41 5.51 -9.22
N GLN A 53 -15.73 5.27 -9.28
CA GLN A 53 -16.38 4.57 -10.39
C GLN A 53 -16.50 5.43 -11.66
N MET A 54 -16.65 6.75 -11.51
CA MET A 54 -16.77 7.69 -12.63
C MET A 54 -15.41 8.11 -13.22
N SER A 55 -14.33 7.97 -12.44
CA SER A 55 -12.98 8.38 -12.87
C SER A 55 -12.38 7.43 -13.92
N LYS A 56 -11.57 7.97 -14.85
CA LYS A 56 -10.80 7.16 -15.79
C LYS A 56 -9.64 6.47 -15.07
N THR A 57 -9.31 5.26 -15.49
CA THR A 57 -8.21 4.47 -14.89
C THR A 57 -6.86 5.19 -14.93
N ARG A 58 -6.61 5.99 -15.99
CA ARG A 58 -5.40 6.82 -16.11
C ARG A 58 -5.33 7.86 -14.98
N ASP A 59 -6.41 8.59 -14.77
CA ASP A 59 -6.50 9.68 -13.79
C ASP A 59 -6.45 9.14 -12.37
N VAL A 60 -7.09 7.99 -12.12
CA VAL A 60 -7.01 7.24 -10.86
C VAL A 60 -5.57 6.83 -10.56
N ASN A 61 -4.84 6.27 -11.52
CA ASN A 61 -3.46 5.85 -11.30
C ASN A 61 -2.52 7.05 -11.06
N ALA A 62 -2.74 8.16 -11.76
CA ALA A 62 -1.99 9.40 -11.55
C ALA A 62 -2.28 9.97 -10.16
N ALA A 63 -3.55 10.11 -9.79
CA ALA A 63 -3.99 10.58 -8.48
C ALA A 63 -3.47 9.70 -7.35
N TRP A 64 -3.50 8.37 -7.51
CA TRP A 64 -2.98 7.44 -6.51
C TRP A 64 -1.48 7.64 -6.26
N ASN A 65 -0.69 7.83 -7.31
CA ASN A 65 0.75 8.07 -7.15
C ASN A 65 1.03 9.41 -6.46
N SER A 66 0.26 10.46 -6.77
CA SER A 66 0.35 11.75 -6.10
C SER A 66 -0.09 11.65 -4.63
N ALA A 67 -1.20 10.98 -4.34
CA ALA A 67 -1.76 10.83 -3.01
C ALA A 67 -0.80 10.10 -2.06
N LYS A 68 -0.14 9.03 -2.53
CA LYS A 68 0.89 8.33 -1.76
C LYS A 68 2.04 9.25 -1.33
N ARG A 69 2.50 10.13 -2.21
CA ARG A 69 3.59 11.07 -1.89
C ARG A 69 3.10 12.15 -0.93
N GLN A 70 1.90 12.65 -1.16
CA GLN A 70 1.29 13.69 -0.35
C GLN A 70 1.03 13.23 1.08
N VAL A 71 0.42 12.05 1.27
CA VAL A 71 0.10 11.53 2.61
C VAL A 71 1.36 11.23 3.43
N VAL A 72 2.46 10.81 2.79
CA VAL A 72 3.74 10.59 3.47
C VAL A 72 4.38 11.91 3.88
N ARG A 73 4.23 12.97 3.07
CA ARG A 73 4.70 14.31 3.41
C ARG A 73 3.91 14.92 4.57
N GLU A 74 2.60 14.75 4.57
CA GLU A 74 1.69 15.35 5.57
C GLU A 74 1.68 14.55 6.88
N HIS A 75 1.84 13.23 6.80
CA HIS A 75 1.76 12.33 7.95
C HIS A 75 2.92 11.31 7.98
N PRO A 76 4.19 11.76 8.08
CA PRO A 76 5.36 10.89 8.05
C PRO A 76 5.41 9.91 9.24
N GLY A 77 4.75 10.23 10.35
CA GLY A 77 4.64 9.35 11.51
C GLY A 77 3.63 8.20 11.36
N ARG A 78 2.71 8.27 10.38
CA ARG A 78 1.67 7.26 10.14
C ARG A 78 1.90 6.47 8.86
N PHE A 79 2.52 7.09 7.85
CA PHE A 79 2.70 6.50 6.53
C PHE A 79 4.15 6.54 6.08
N CYS A 80 4.56 5.52 5.34
CA CYS A 80 5.87 5.43 4.71
C CYS A 80 5.76 4.80 3.32
N LEU A 81 6.72 5.11 2.45
CA LEU A 81 6.87 4.46 1.16
C LEU A 81 7.96 3.39 1.22
N ASP A 82 7.57 2.14 1.00
CA ASP A 82 8.47 1.02 0.78
C ASP A 82 8.60 0.80 -0.73
N GLY A 83 9.56 1.50 -1.34
CA GLY A 83 9.68 1.59 -2.80
C GLY A 83 8.47 2.25 -3.45
N LYS A 84 7.61 1.45 -4.11
CA LYS A 84 6.37 1.92 -4.77
C LYS A 84 5.10 1.70 -3.94
N VAL A 85 5.20 0.98 -2.82
CA VAL A 85 4.07 0.52 -1.99
C VAL A 85 3.92 1.44 -0.78
N LEU A 86 2.70 1.89 -0.53
CA LEU A 86 2.37 2.67 0.67
C LEU A 86 2.15 1.70 1.83
N ARG A 87 2.85 1.92 2.95
CA ARG A 87 2.71 1.13 4.17
C ARG A 87 2.50 2.03 5.38
N SER A 88 1.87 1.49 6.42
CA SER A 88 1.79 2.18 7.70
C SER A 88 3.15 2.17 8.40
N ALA A 89 3.57 3.30 8.95
CA ALA A 89 4.85 3.44 9.66
C ALA A 89 4.92 2.55 10.92
N SER A 90 3.79 2.23 11.55
CA SER A 90 3.75 1.28 12.67
C SER A 90 4.18 -0.13 12.26
N ALA A 91 3.85 -0.56 11.05
CA ALA A 91 4.22 -1.87 10.54
C ALA A 91 5.72 -1.98 10.18
N MET A 92 6.44 -0.85 10.11
CA MET A 92 7.89 -0.83 9.91
C MET A 92 8.69 -0.93 11.21
N LYS A 93 8.09 -0.62 12.38
CA LYS A 93 8.79 -0.72 13.68
C LYS A 93 9.19 -2.16 14.02
N ASP A 94 8.42 -3.13 13.54
CA ASP A 94 8.70 -4.57 13.75
C ASP A 94 9.53 -5.20 12.63
N ARG A 95 9.87 -4.46 11.57
CA ARG A 95 10.67 -5.01 10.46
C ARG A 95 12.15 -4.70 10.66
N PRO A 96 13.03 -5.70 10.61
CA PRO A 96 14.47 -5.46 10.52
C PRO A 96 14.75 -4.57 9.30
N GLN A 97 15.35 -3.39 9.51
CA GLN A 97 15.72 -2.47 8.43
C GLN A 97 16.91 -2.96 7.59
N GLU A 98 17.59 -4.03 8.03
CA GLU A 98 18.66 -4.64 7.28
C GLU A 98 18.09 -5.34 6.04
N LYS A 99 18.26 -4.69 4.90
CA LYS A 99 18.06 -5.31 3.60
C LYS A 99 19.04 -6.47 3.50
N LEU A 100 18.56 -7.69 3.72
CA LEU A 100 19.29 -8.89 3.33
C LEU A 100 19.70 -8.71 1.86
N SER A 101 20.97 -8.91 1.56
CA SER A 101 21.43 -8.89 0.17
C SER A 101 20.63 -9.92 -0.65
N SER A 102 20.64 -9.80 -1.98
CA SER A 102 20.01 -10.80 -2.84
C SER A 102 20.57 -12.22 -2.57
N ALA A 103 21.86 -12.31 -2.23
CA ALA A 103 22.49 -13.54 -1.77
C ALA A 103 21.94 -14.02 -0.42
N GLY A 104 21.69 -13.11 0.53
CA GLY A 104 21.07 -13.40 1.81
C GLY A 104 19.65 -13.98 1.66
N HIS A 105 18.83 -13.38 0.81
CA HIS A 105 17.49 -13.89 0.51
C HIS A 105 17.52 -15.30 -0.11
N ARG A 106 18.47 -15.57 -1.02
CA ARG A 106 18.63 -16.91 -1.60
C ARG A 106 19.01 -17.94 -0.54
N LYS A 107 19.95 -17.60 0.33
CA LYS A 107 20.34 -18.50 1.44
C LYS A 107 19.17 -18.75 2.38
N LEU A 108 18.41 -17.71 2.72
CA LEU A 108 17.23 -17.82 3.58
C LEU A 108 16.17 -18.73 2.97
N ALA A 109 15.89 -18.59 1.67
CA ALA A 109 14.94 -19.46 0.97
C ALA A 109 15.40 -20.92 0.93
N VAL A 110 16.70 -21.17 0.73
CA VAL A 110 17.26 -22.54 0.77
C VAL A 110 17.15 -23.15 2.16
N LEU A 111 17.41 -22.37 3.22
CA LEU A 111 17.28 -22.84 4.60
C LEU A 111 15.81 -23.10 4.97
N ALA A 112 14.90 -22.22 4.54
CA ALA A 112 13.48 -22.37 4.79
C ALA A 112 12.91 -23.62 4.10
N ALA A 113 13.37 -23.91 2.88
CA ALA A 113 13.02 -25.15 2.18
C ALA A 113 13.53 -26.42 2.87
N LYS A 114 14.65 -26.35 3.61
CA LYS A 114 15.15 -27.49 4.39
C LYS A 114 14.33 -27.75 5.66
N GLU A 115 13.79 -26.70 6.24
CA GLU A 115 12.98 -26.72 7.47
C GLU A 115 11.47 -26.82 7.19
N ASP A 116 11.07 -27.01 5.92
CA ASP A 116 9.67 -27.05 5.47
C ASP A 116 8.83 -25.83 5.91
N MET A 117 9.46 -24.66 5.88
CA MET A 117 8.89 -23.39 6.33
C MET A 117 8.98 -22.30 5.27
N THR A 118 8.20 -21.23 5.44
CA THR A 118 8.34 -20.02 4.61
C THR A 118 9.56 -19.21 5.07
N PRO A 119 10.24 -18.48 4.15
CA PRO A 119 11.39 -17.65 4.53
C PRO A 119 11.05 -16.62 5.61
N ASP A 120 9.84 -16.06 5.59
CA ASP A 120 9.37 -15.12 6.61
C ASP A 120 9.16 -15.80 7.97
N ALA A 121 8.63 -17.03 8.00
CA ALA A 121 8.48 -17.80 9.24
C ALA A 121 9.84 -18.14 9.85
N LEU A 122 10.80 -18.58 9.03
CA LEU A 122 12.17 -18.86 9.48
C LEU A 122 12.86 -17.61 10.03
N LEU A 123 12.71 -16.46 9.35
CA LEU A 123 13.20 -15.17 9.83
C LEU A 123 12.60 -14.81 11.19
N GLY A 124 11.29 -15.00 11.37
CA GLY A 124 10.60 -14.78 12.64
C GLY A 124 11.15 -15.65 13.77
N CYS A 125 11.41 -16.94 13.50
CA CYS A 125 12.03 -17.86 14.46
C CYS A 125 13.45 -17.44 14.84
N LEU A 126 14.28 -17.04 13.87
CA LEU A 126 15.66 -16.57 14.10
C LEU A 126 15.71 -15.28 14.93
N ILE A 127 14.80 -14.34 14.67
CA ILE A 127 14.71 -13.09 15.43
C ILE A 127 14.25 -13.38 16.86
N SER A 128 13.26 -14.26 17.01
CA SER A 128 12.74 -14.68 18.32
C SER A 128 13.81 -15.36 19.17
N SER A 129 14.59 -16.27 18.59
CA SER A 129 15.67 -16.96 19.29
C SER A 129 16.79 -15.99 19.69
N TRP A 130 17.19 -15.08 18.80
CA TRP A 130 18.22 -14.09 19.09
C TRP A 130 17.81 -13.13 20.22
N ARG A 131 16.54 -12.69 20.25
CA ARG A 131 16.00 -11.84 21.33
C ARG A 131 15.87 -12.58 22.66
N GLY A 132 15.63 -13.89 22.63
CA GLY A 132 15.55 -14.73 23.83
C GLY A 132 16.91 -15.06 24.44
N VAL A 133 17.97 -15.15 23.62
CA VAL A 133 19.34 -15.45 24.05
C VAL A 133 20.05 -14.23 24.69
N ASN A 134 19.56 -13.02 24.41
CA ASN A 134 20.18 -11.77 24.87
C ASN A 134 19.57 -11.21 26.18
N LYS A 135 19.02 -12.08 27.02
CA LYS A 135 18.34 -11.75 28.29
C LYS A 135 18.98 -12.52 29.43
#